data_AF-A0A8H4S6V9-F1
#
_entry.id   AF-A0A8H4S6V9-F1
#
_cell.length_a   1.000
_cell.length_b   1.000
_cell.length_c   1.000
_cell.angle_alpha   90.00
_cell.angle_beta   90.00
_cell.angle_gamma   90.00
#
_symmetry.space_group_name_H-M   'P 1'
#
loop_
_entity.id
_entity.type
_entity.pdbx_description
1 polymer ?
#
loop_
_entity_poly.entity_id
_entity_poly.type
_entity_poly.pdbx_seq_one_letter_code
_entity_poly.pdbx_strand_id
1 'polypeptide(L)'
;MGRTLTYPKKVSNTANRYKHRATYDLGPIHSIINDSQVLHVSFNPGPDDPFPAILPMIGQMGSYEFPSASIDEPLECYLHGYVSSRIMNLARNCSDGEGLPICVATSKIDGLILSLTPNSHSYNYRSAILHGYATLVTDEEEKLWAMKLITNSVLADRWDHSRVPPDRAEMQSTVILKVKIVDGSGKIRDGGVSDERKDSGNEQVTSSVWTGVVPVWETFGTPIPSGDSKVVEVPDYINSYIASKNSHNRALAEGAVKVKLPAEEQH
;
A
#
# COMPACT_ATOMS: atom_id res chain seq x y z
N MET A 1 26.19 11.02 2.30
CA MET A 1 24.77 10.89 1.89
C MET A 1 24.69 9.73 0.92
N GLY A 2 24.08 8.62 1.33
CA GLY A 2 23.94 7.44 0.49
C GLY A 2 23.02 7.73 -0.70
N ARG A 3 23.24 7.03 -1.82
CA ARG A 3 22.42 7.14 -3.02
C ARG A 3 21.04 6.53 -2.74
N THR A 4 19.96 7.30 -2.86
CA THR A 4 18.60 6.76 -2.82
C THR A 4 18.41 5.77 -3.95
N LEU A 5 17.97 4.56 -3.63
CA LEU A 5 17.64 3.55 -4.63
C LEU A 5 16.27 3.85 -5.23
N THR A 6 16.14 3.61 -6.53
CA THR A 6 14.93 3.92 -7.30
C THR A 6 14.59 2.78 -8.25
N TYR A 7 13.30 2.53 -8.45
CA TYR A 7 12.82 1.67 -9.53
C TYR A 7 13.18 2.25 -10.91
N PRO A 8 13.40 1.39 -11.92
CA PRO A 8 13.60 1.85 -13.28
C PRO A 8 12.33 2.54 -13.81
N LYS A 9 12.53 3.66 -14.51
CA LYS A 9 11.46 4.35 -15.24
C LYS A 9 11.27 3.69 -16.59
N LYS A 10 10.05 3.22 -16.86
CA LYS A 10 9.61 2.64 -18.13
C LYS A 10 8.40 3.42 -18.66
N VAL A 11 8.06 3.20 -19.93
CA VAL A 11 6.86 3.82 -20.52
C VAL A 11 5.59 3.44 -19.73
N SER A 12 5.52 2.21 -19.22
CA SER A 12 4.37 1.68 -18.46
C SER A 12 4.13 2.32 -17.09
N ASN A 13 5.17 2.84 -16.42
CA ASN A 13 5.07 3.43 -15.07
C ASN A 13 5.41 4.93 -15.04
N THR A 14 5.62 5.55 -16.20
CA THR A 14 5.93 6.98 -16.27
C THR A 14 4.67 7.82 -16.03
N ALA A 15 4.66 8.60 -14.96
CA ALA A 15 3.60 9.57 -14.72
C ALA A 15 3.66 10.68 -15.77
N ASN A 16 2.57 10.87 -16.53
CA ASN A 16 2.51 11.92 -17.56
C ASN A 16 1.87 13.22 -17.07
N ARG A 17 0.90 13.14 -16.15
CA ARG A 17 0.20 14.30 -15.57
C ARG A 17 0.64 14.55 -14.13
N TYR A 18 0.97 15.79 -13.78
CA TYR A 18 1.54 16.19 -12.48
C TYR A 18 2.81 15.40 -12.15
N LYS A 19 3.83 15.51 -13.01
CA LYS A 19 5.07 14.71 -12.94
C LYS A 19 5.86 14.96 -11.65
N HIS A 20 5.80 16.17 -11.13
CA HIS A 20 6.47 16.58 -9.89
C HIS A 20 5.90 15.88 -8.64
N ARG A 21 4.70 15.28 -8.74
CA ARG A 21 4.11 14.44 -7.69
C ARG A 21 4.58 12.98 -7.73
N ALA A 22 5.28 12.57 -8.78
CA ALA A 22 5.71 11.19 -8.96
C ALA A 22 7.02 10.94 -8.23
N THR A 23 7.11 9.80 -7.56
CA THR A 23 8.36 9.27 -7.00
C THR A 23 8.63 7.88 -7.57
N TYR A 24 9.91 7.54 -7.67
CA TYR A 24 10.38 6.21 -8.06
C TYR A 24 11.27 5.61 -6.97
N ASP A 25 11.38 6.28 -5.83
CA ASP A 25 12.25 5.91 -4.73
C ASP A 25 11.66 4.69 -4.02
N LEU A 26 12.52 3.71 -3.70
CA LEU A 26 12.10 2.44 -3.09
C LEU A 26 11.40 2.68 -1.76
N GLY A 27 12.01 3.45 -0.85
CA GLY A 27 11.51 3.71 0.49
C GLY A 27 10.08 4.21 0.55
N PRO A 28 9.75 5.35 -0.09
CA PRO A 28 8.38 5.86 -0.15
C PRO A 28 7.38 4.87 -0.74
N ILE A 29 7.75 4.17 -1.82
CA ILE A 29 6.86 3.21 -2.50
C ILE A 29 6.58 2.00 -1.58
N HIS A 30 7.62 1.41 -1.00
CA HIS A 30 7.48 0.27 -0.10
C HIS A 30 6.75 0.66 1.19
N SER A 31 6.98 1.87 1.71
CA SER A 31 6.25 2.38 2.87
C SER A 31 4.76 2.50 2.59
N ILE A 32 4.36 3.01 1.42
CA ILE A 32 2.95 3.08 1.02
C ILE A 32 2.32 1.69 0.92
N ILE A 33 3.04 0.70 0.39
CA ILE A 33 2.57 -0.69 0.32
C ILE A 33 2.42 -1.27 1.75
N ASN A 34 3.43 -1.11 2.61
CA ASN A 34 3.44 -1.70 3.95
C ASN A 34 2.53 -0.98 4.96
N ASP A 35 2.14 0.25 4.67
CA ASP A 35 1.13 0.99 5.46
C ASP A 35 -0.33 0.69 5.05
N SER A 36 -0.52 -0.12 4.01
CA SER A 36 -1.83 -0.47 3.50
C SER A 36 -2.24 -1.89 3.90
N GLN A 37 -3.46 -2.02 4.42
CA GLN A 37 -4.03 -3.30 4.84
C GLN A 37 -4.56 -4.12 3.64
N VAL A 38 -4.80 -3.46 2.52
CA VAL A 38 -5.31 -4.07 1.29
C VAL A 38 -4.47 -3.62 0.09
N LEU A 39 -4.02 -4.60 -0.67
CA LEU A 39 -3.41 -4.42 -1.98
C LEU A 39 -4.39 -4.88 -3.05
N HIS A 40 -4.54 -4.08 -4.10
CA HIS A 40 -5.32 -4.43 -5.28
C HIS A 40 -4.40 -5.09 -6.29
N VAL A 41 -4.61 -6.39 -6.49
CA VAL A 41 -3.76 -7.23 -7.35
C VAL A 41 -4.48 -7.51 -8.64
N SER A 42 -4.00 -6.90 -9.72
CA SER A 42 -4.54 -7.06 -11.05
C SER A 42 -3.70 -8.01 -11.88
N PHE A 43 -4.34 -8.89 -12.65
CA PHE A 43 -3.69 -9.86 -13.51
C PHE A 43 -4.58 -10.22 -14.70
N ASN A 44 -3.98 -10.79 -15.75
CA ASN A 44 -4.75 -11.34 -16.85
C ASN A 44 -5.23 -12.76 -16.48
N PRO A 45 -6.55 -13.00 -16.37
CA PRO A 45 -7.10 -14.30 -16.03
C PRO A 45 -6.91 -15.39 -17.11
N GLY A 46 -6.55 -15.02 -18.33
CA GLY A 46 -6.32 -15.92 -19.45
C GLY A 46 -6.97 -15.43 -20.74
N PRO A 47 -6.67 -16.04 -21.90
CA PRO A 47 -7.15 -15.57 -23.20
C PRO A 47 -8.67 -15.66 -23.37
N ASP A 48 -9.34 -16.53 -22.62
CA ASP A 48 -10.79 -16.73 -22.69
C ASP A 48 -11.60 -15.68 -21.90
N ASP A 49 -10.95 -14.91 -21.03
CA ASP A 49 -11.58 -13.87 -20.22
C ASP A 49 -11.14 -12.49 -20.76
N PRO A 50 -12.05 -11.71 -21.35
CA PRO A 50 -11.70 -10.46 -22.01
C PRO A 50 -11.38 -9.33 -21.02
N PHE A 51 -11.61 -9.53 -19.71
CA PHE A 51 -11.42 -8.52 -18.69
C PHE A 51 -10.20 -8.80 -17.82
N PRO A 52 -9.41 -7.77 -17.45
CA PRO A 52 -8.43 -7.94 -16.38
C PRO A 52 -9.14 -8.26 -15.07
N ALA A 53 -8.59 -9.22 -14.33
CA ALA A 53 -9.04 -9.53 -12.99
C ALA A 53 -8.40 -8.56 -11.99
N ILE A 54 -9.11 -8.22 -10.91
CA ILE A 54 -8.55 -7.51 -9.76
C ILE A 54 -9.04 -8.16 -8.47
N LEU A 55 -8.12 -8.43 -7.54
CA LEU A 55 -8.42 -9.03 -6.24
C LEU A 55 -7.87 -8.15 -5.11
N PRO A 56 -8.66 -7.83 -4.07
CA PRO A 56 -8.11 -7.31 -2.83
C PRO A 56 -7.41 -8.44 -2.07
N MET A 57 -6.12 -8.25 -1.77
CA MET A 57 -5.27 -9.24 -1.11
C MET A 57 -4.48 -8.61 0.03
N ILE A 58 -4.17 -9.44 1.03
CA ILE A 58 -3.18 -9.09 2.06
C ILE A 58 -1.81 -9.40 1.49
N GLY A 59 -0.89 -8.45 1.59
CA GLY A 59 0.49 -8.64 1.24
C GLY A 59 1.41 -7.70 1.99
N GLN A 60 2.71 -7.93 1.84
CA GLN A 60 3.73 -7.15 2.51
C GLN A 60 5.03 -7.17 1.71
N MET A 61 5.74 -6.04 1.66
CA MET A 61 7.11 -5.99 1.13
C MET A 61 8.08 -6.57 2.16
N GLY A 62 9.02 -7.40 1.69
CA GLY A 62 10.11 -7.93 2.49
C GLY A 62 11.14 -8.67 1.64
N SER A 63 12.22 -9.13 2.26
CA SER A 63 13.22 -9.96 1.59
C SER A 63 13.53 -11.18 2.46
N TYR A 64 13.29 -12.36 1.92
CA TYR A 64 13.67 -13.61 2.59
C TYR A 64 15.19 -13.82 2.57
N GLU A 65 15.84 -13.48 1.45
CA GLU A 65 17.28 -13.64 1.29
C GLU A 65 18.07 -12.69 2.20
N PHE A 66 17.53 -11.48 2.43
CA PHE A 66 18.11 -10.48 3.33
C PHE A 66 17.06 -10.00 4.35
N PRO A 67 16.76 -10.76 5.41
CA PRO A 67 15.70 -10.42 6.37
C PRO A 67 15.90 -9.11 7.13
N SER A 68 17.14 -8.59 7.16
CA SER A 68 17.48 -7.29 7.75
C SER A 68 17.42 -6.12 6.75
N ALA A 69 16.98 -6.37 5.52
CA ALA A 69 16.90 -5.35 4.50
C ALA A 69 15.98 -4.21 4.92
N SER A 70 16.42 -2.98 4.69
CA SER A 70 15.62 -1.81 5.00
C SER A 70 14.51 -1.58 3.95
N ILE A 71 13.57 -0.71 4.28
CA ILE A 71 12.49 -0.31 3.35
C ILE A 71 13.04 0.40 2.09
N ASP A 72 14.26 0.93 2.15
CA ASP A 72 14.94 1.62 1.06
C ASP A 72 15.72 0.68 0.13
N GLU A 73 15.77 -0.62 0.45
CA GLU A 73 16.46 -1.65 -0.33
C GLU A 73 15.51 -2.37 -1.29
N PRO A 74 16.02 -3.11 -2.30
CA PRO A 74 15.19 -3.93 -3.16
C PRO A 74 14.49 -5.03 -2.34
N LEU A 75 13.16 -5.04 -2.38
CA LEU A 75 12.31 -6.01 -1.70
C LEU A 75 11.38 -6.71 -2.71
N GLU A 76 10.85 -7.86 -2.33
CA GLU A 76 9.76 -8.53 -3.02
C GLU A 76 8.42 -8.27 -2.32
N CYS A 77 7.32 -8.38 -3.06
CA CYS A 77 5.99 -8.36 -2.46
C CYS A 77 5.50 -9.79 -2.24
N TYR A 78 5.17 -10.13 -0.99
CA TYR A 78 4.62 -11.44 -0.65
C TYR A 78 3.11 -11.33 -0.47
N LEU A 79 2.34 -12.16 -1.19
CA LEU A 79 0.87 -12.15 -1.20
C LEU A 79 0.34 -13.47 -0.63
N HIS A 80 -0.61 -13.38 0.29
CA HIS A 80 -1.28 -14.56 0.86
C HIS A 80 -2.56 -14.92 0.09
N GLY A 81 -2.81 -16.21 -0.12
CA GLY A 81 -4.11 -16.67 -0.61
C GLY A 81 -4.34 -18.17 -0.46
N TYR A 82 -5.57 -18.58 -0.79
CA TYR A 82 -5.98 -19.98 -0.73
C TYR A 82 -5.47 -20.76 -1.94
N VAL A 83 -5.06 -22.01 -1.71
CA VAL A 83 -4.41 -22.90 -2.69
C VAL A 83 -5.17 -23.04 -4.00
N SER A 84 -6.50 -23.06 -3.98
CA SER A 84 -7.33 -23.23 -5.17
C SER A 84 -7.81 -21.91 -5.80
N SER A 85 -7.37 -20.76 -5.29
CA SER A 85 -7.77 -19.48 -5.88
C SER A 85 -7.21 -19.31 -7.29
N ARG A 86 -7.97 -18.61 -8.15
CA ARG A 86 -7.66 -18.46 -9.58
C ARG A 86 -6.23 -17.95 -9.82
N ILE A 87 -5.80 -16.93 -9.10
CA ILE A 87 -4.46 -16.35 -9.22
C ILE A 87 -3.35 -17.35 -8.86
N MET A 88 -3.56 -18.19 -7.84
CA MET A 88 -2.59 -19.20 -7.41
C MET A 88 -2.45 -20.31 -8.45
N ASN A 89 -3.55 -20.73 -9.07
CA ASN A 89 -3.53 -21.73 -10.14
C ASN A 89 -2.85 -21.17 -11.40
N LEU A 90 -3.13 -19.92 -11.77
CA LEU A 90 -2.48 -19.28 -12.92
C LEU A 90 -0.97 -19.15 -12.70
N ALA A 91 -0.54 -18.67 -11.53
CA ALA A 91 0.88 -18.58 -11.20
C ALA A 91 1.59 -19.95 -11.19
N ARG A 92 0.90 -21.02 -10.76
CA ARG A 92 1.42 -22.39 -10.79
C ARG A 92 1.61 -22.92 -12.21
N ASN A 93 0.70 -22.54 -13.12
CA ASN A 93 0.66 -23.05 -14.49
C ASN A 93 1.45 -22.17 -15.48
N CYS A 94 2.06 -21.07 -15.03
CA CYS A 94 2.90 -20.22 -15.86
C CYS A 94 4.18 -20.98 -16.27
N SER A 95 4.25 -21.39 -17.54
CA SER A 95 5.35 -22.18 -18.11
C SER A 95 6.57 -21.35 -18.54
N ASP A 96 6.41 -20.03 -18.66
CA ASP A 96 7.38 -19.15 -19.34
C ASP A 96 8.55 -18.71 -18.45
N GLY A 97 8.72 -19.34 -17.28
CA GLY A 97 9.89 -19.21 -16.40
C GLY A 97 9.93 -17.95 -15.54
N GLU A 98 9.37 -16.81 -15.99
CA GLU A 98 9.40 -15.55 -15.21
C GLU A 98 8.35 -15.50 -14.10
N GLY A 99 7.20 -16.18 -14.28
CA GLY A 99 6.04 -16.16 -13.36
C GLY A 99 4.82 -15.47 -13.98
N LEU A 100 3.72 -15.37 -13.23
CA LEU A 100 2.49 -14.69 -13.68
C LEU A 100 2.69 -13.16 -13.66
N PRO A 101 2.57 -12.44 -14.78
CA PRO A 101 2.63 -10.99 -14.78
C PRO A 101 1.46 -10.40 -14.00
N ILE A 102 1.75 -9.56 -13.01
CA ILE A 102 0.76 -8.89 -12.19
C ILE A 102 1.08 -7.41 -11.98
N CYS A 103 0.05 -6.65 -11.59
CA CYS A 103 0.15 -5.29 -11.11
C CYS A 103 -0.40 -5.23 -9.67
N VAL A 104 0.39 -4.70 -8.74
CA VAL A 104 -0.01 -4.50 -7.35
C VAL A 104 -0.17 -3.00 -7.11
N ALA A 105 -1.35 -2.59 -6.66
CA ALA A 105 -1.66 -1.19 -6.42
C ALA A 105 -2.27 -0.95 -5.03
N THR A 106 -1.95 0.19 -4.44
CA THR A 106 -2.65 0.68 -3.24
C THR A 106 -2.69 2.20 -3.21
N SER A 107 -3.65 2.75 -2.47
CA SER A 107 -3.79 4.18 -2.27
C SER A 107 -4.34 4.50 -0.88
N LYS A 108 -3.93 5.63 -0.33
CA LYS A 108 -4.44 6.22 0.91
C LYS A 108 -4.81 7.68 0.66
N ILE A 109 -5.93 8.11 1.23
CA ILE A 109 -6.37 9.51 1.21
C ILE A 109 -5.96 10.13 2.54
N ASP A 110 -5.20 11.21 2.46
CA ASP A 110 -4.66 11.95 3.61
C ASP A 110 -5.39 13.30 3.81
N GLY A 111 -6.23 13.74 2.86
CA GLY A 111 -7.06 14.94 3.04
C GLY A 111 -7.97 15.29 1.86
N LEU A 112 -9.05 16.02 2.13
CA LEU A 112 -9.98 16.57 1.13
C LEU A 112 -9.64 18.04 0.90
N ILE A 113 -9.26 18.42 -0.32
CA ILE A 113 -8.93 19.80 -0.67
C ILE A 113 -10.17 20.49 -1.23
N LEU A 114 -10.69 21.46 -0.48
CA LEU A 114 -11.85 22.27 -0.82
C LEU A 114 -11.36 23.63 -1.33
N SER A 115 -11.58 23.88 -2.62
CA SER A 115 -11.05 25.03 -3.37
C SER A 115 -12.21 25.95 -3.79
N LEU A 116 -11.92 27.13 -4.37
CA LEU A 116 -12.94 28.12 -4.74
C LEU A 116 -13.88 27.65 -5.87
N THR A 117 -13.41 26.73 -6.72
CA THR A 117 -14.19 26.23 -7.85
C THR A 117 -14.28 24.70 -7.86
N PRO A 118 -15.35 24.12 -8.44
CA PRO A 118 -15.50 22.67 -8.56
C PRO A 118 -14.31 21.96 -9.23
N ASN A 119 -13.65 22.64 -10.16
CA ASN A 119 -12.56 22.06 -10.95
C ASN A 119 -11.22 22.02 -10.20
N SER A 120 -11.06 22.83 -9.15
CA SER A 120 -9.84 22.92 -8.35
C SER A 120 -9.86 22.04 -7.11
N HIS A 121 -10.99 21.37 -6.81
CA HIS A 121 -11.06 20.37 -5.74
C HIS A 121 -10.07 19.22 -5.98
N SER A 122 -9.52 18.69 -4.89
CA SER A 122 -8.54 17.60 -4.99
C SER A 122 -8.46 16.79 -3.70
N TYR A 123 -7.49 15.89 -3.64
CA TYR A 123 -7.17 15.09 -2.47
C TYR A 123 -5.70 15.22 -2.12
N ASN A 124 -5.35 15.28 -0.85
CA ASN A 124 -4.03 14.80 -0.44
C ASN A 124 -4.09 13.27 -0.43
N TYR A 125 -3.12 12.63 -1.08
CA TYR A 125 -3.10 11.18 -1.24
C TYR A 125 -1.68 10.66 -1.44
N ARG A 126 -1.51 9.37 -1.16
CA ARG A 126 -0.35 8.59 -1.54
C ARG A 126 -0.81 7.34 -2.26
N SER A 127 -0.18 7.02 -3.38
CA SER A 127 -0.41 5.76 -4.07
C SER A 127 0.89 5.13 -4.54
N ALA A 128 0.89 3.81 -4.64
CA ALA A 128 1.99 3.02 -5.16
C ALA A 128 1.44 2.00 -6.16
N ILE A 129 2.18 1.80 -7.25
CA ILE A 129 1.95 0.77 -8.26
C ILE A 129 3.26 0.02 -8.46
N LEU A 130 3.21 -1.30 -8.39
CA LEU A 130 4.31 -2.21 -8.69
C LEU A 130 3.93 -3.14 -9.83
N HIS A 131 4.79 -3.26 -10.82
CA HIS A 131 4.70 -4.32 -11.82
C HIS A 131 5.72 -5.41 -11.49
N GLY A 132 5.31 -6.66 -11.64
CA GLY A 132 6.18 -7.79 -11.33
C GLY A 132 5.64 -9.11 -11.81
N TYR A 133 6.40 -10.15 -11.49
CA TYR A 133 6.04 -11.52 -11.81
C TYR A 133 5.87 -12.33 -10.52
N ALA A 134 4.69 -12.91 -10.38
CA ALA A 134 4.32 -13.71 -9.23
C ALA A 134 4.69 -15.19 -9.44
N THR A 135 5.40 -15.75 -8.48
CA THR A 135 5.77 -17.17 -8.42
C THR A 135 5.35 -17.75 -7.09
N LEU A 136 5.08 -19.06 -7.04
CA LEU A 136 4.75 -19.71 -5.77
C LEU A 136 6.01 -19.86 -4.94
N VAL A 137 5.92 -19.53 -3.65
CA VAL A 137 6.94 -19.93 -2.67
C VAL A 137 6.81 -21.43 -2.43
N THR A 138 7.81 -22.19 -2.85
CA THR A 138 7.86 -23.66 -2.71
C THR A 138 8.77 -24.13 -1.59
N ASP A 139 9.76 -23.32 -1.23
CA ASP A 139 10.62 -23.58 -0.08
C ASP A 139 9.83 -23.43 1.23
N GLU A 140 9.98 -24.39 2.14
CA GLU A 140 9.17 -24.44 3.37
C GLU A 140 9.60 -23.35 4.36
N GLU A 141 10.90 -23.04 4.44
CA GLU A 141 11.45 -22.01 5.32
C GLU A 141 11.02 -20.60 4.84
N GLU A 142 11.14 -20.32 3.53
CA GLU A 142 10.64 -19.07 2.95
C GLU A 142 9.13 -18.91 3.13
N LYS A 143 8.37 -20.01 2.97
CA LYS A 143 6.92 -19.97 3.16
C LYS A 143 6.55 -19.63 4.60
N LEU A 144 7.19 -20.26 5.58
CA LEU A 144 6.94 -19.99 6.99
C LEU A 144 7.35 -18.55 7.36
N TRP A 145 8.50 -18.09 6.87
CA TRP A 145 8.95 -16.70 7.02
C TRP A 145 7.93 -15.71 6.44
N ALA A 146 7.43 -15.96 5.23
CA ALA A 146 6.48 -15.07 4.57
C ALA A 146 5.11 -15.08 5.28
N MET A 147 4.66 -16.22 5.79
CA MET A 147 3.47 -16.31 6.63
C MET A 147 3.62 -15.48 7.93
N LYS A 148 4.80 -15.52 8.57
CA LYS A 148 5.10 -14.66 9.72
C LYS A 148 5.10 -13.17 9.32
N LEU A 149 5.76 -12.81 8.22
CA LEU A 149 5.81 -11.44 7.70
C LEU A 149 4.40 -10.87 7.47
N ILE A 150 3.55 -11.63 6.76
CA ILE A 150 2.17 -11.22 6.43
C ILE A 150 1.29 -11.19 7.69
N THR A 151 1.43 -12.15 8.60
CA THR A 151 0.66 -12.13 9.86
C THR A 151 0.99 -10.90 10.69
N ASN A 152 2.28 -10.54 10.75
CA ASN A 152 2.74 -9.34 11.46
C ASN A 152 2.41 -8.03 10.73
N SER A 153 2.05 -8.07 9.43
CA SER A 153 1.54 -6.89 8.72
C SER A 153 0.08 -6.57 9.05
N VAL A 154 -0.71 -7.59 9.43
CA VAL A 154 -2.10 -7.40 9.92
C VAL A 154 -2.08 -6.62 11.25
N LEU A 155 -1.24 -7.07 12.18
CA LEU A 155 -0.99 -6.40 13.45
C LEU A 155 0.41 -6.82 13.94
N ALA A 156 1.22 -5.85 14.36
CA ALA A 156 2.60 -6.12 14.76
C ALA A 156 2.68 -7.18 15.87
N ASP A 157 3.66 -8.08 15.78
CA ASP A 157 3.90 -9.20 16.69
C ASP A 157 2.76 -10.22 16.82
N ARG A 158 1.76 -10.18 15.92
CA ARG A 158 0.61 -11.08 15.99
C ARG A 158 0.97 -12.56 15.81
N TRP A 159 2.01 -12.87 15.04
CA TRP A 159 2.44 -14.24 14.81
C TRP A 159 2.84 -14.94 16.12
N ASP A 160 3.74 -14.35 16.90
CA ASP A 160 4.25 -14.94 18.14
C ASP A 160 3.19 -14.94 19.26
N HIS A 161 2.11 -14.17 19.09
CA HIS A 161 0.93 -14.15 19.97
C HIS A 161 -0.26 -14.98 19.42
N SER A 162 0.02 -15.94 18.54
CA SER A 162 -0.94 -16.90 17.99
C SER A 162 -0.44 -18.34 18.24
N ARG A 163 -1.27 -19.36 17.97
CA ARG A 163 -0.79 -20.75 17.99
C ARG A 163 0.18 -20.96 16.84
N VAL A 164 1.43 -21.32 17.17
CA VAL A 164 2.49 -21.57 16.20
C VAL A 164 3.22 -22.89 16.51
N PRO A 165 3.81 -23.57 15.49
CA PRO A 165 3.68 -23.27 14.06
C PRO A 165 2.29 -23.64 13.51
N PRO A 166 1.94 -23.19 12.29
CA PRO A 166 0.76 -23.68 11.59
C PRO A 166 0.80 -25.21 11.46
N ASP A 167 -0.35 -25.85 11.53
CA ASP A 167 -0.45 -27.29 11.33
C ASP A 167 -0.41 -27.67 9.84
N ARG A 168 -0.41 -28.98 9.57
CA ARG A 168 -0.29 -29.51 8.20
C ARG A 168 -1.43 -29.06 7.30
N ALA A 169 -2.66 -28.96 7.80
CA ALA A 169 -3.81 -28.58 6.98
C ALA A 169 -3.76 -27.09 6.62
N GLU A 170 -3.36 -26.24 7.57
CA GLU A 170 -3.09 -24.82 7.34
C GLU A 170 -1.96 -24.64 6.31
N MET A 171 -0.86 -25.37 6.46
CA MET A 171 0.26 -25.33 5.51
C MET A 171 -0.11 -25.82 4.11
N GLN A 172 -1.05 -26.75 3.97
CA GLN A 172 -1.51 -27.25 2.67
C GLN A 172 -2.48 -26.30 1.98
N SER A 173 -3.36 -25.64 2.74
CA SER A 173 -4.41 -24.77 2.20
C SER A 173 -3.93 -23.35 1.92
N THR A 174 -2.89 -22.88 2.59
CA THR A 174 -2.25 -21.58 2.35
C THR A 174 -1.20 -21.66 1.25
N VAL A 175 -1.26 -20.74 0.28
CA VAL A 175 -0.20 -20.51 -0.72
C VAL A 175 0.27 -19.06 -0.60
N ILE A 176 1.57 -18.87 -0.72
CA ILE A 176 2.21 -17.56 -0.79
C ILE A 176 2.73 -17.34 -2.21
N LEU A 177 2.42 -16.19 -2.79
CA LEU A 177 3.11 -15.70 -3.99
C LEU A 177 4.23 -14.76 -3.59
N LYS A 178 5.41 -14.98 -4.15
CA LYS A 178 6.50 -14.02 -4.18
C LYS A 178 6.46 -13.27 -5.49
N VAL A 179 6.35 -11.95 -5.42
CA VAL A 179 6.31 -11.08 -6.59
C VAL A 179 7.66 -10.41 -6.75
N LYS A 180 8.40 -10.83 -7.77
CA LYS A 180 9.64 -10.15 -8.18
C LYS A 180 9.27 -8.86 -8.88
N ILE A 181 9.64 -7.72 -8.29
CA ILE A 181 9.29 -6.40 -8.83
C ILE A 181 10.23 -6.02 -9.96
N VAL A 182 9.67 -5.60 -11.10
CA VAL A 182 10.44 -5.18 -12.28
C VAL A 182 10.48 -3.67 -12.48
N ASP A 183 9.47 -2.98 -11.98
CA ASP A 183 9.41 -1.53 -11.89
C ASP A 183 8.28 -1.12 -10.93
N GLY A 184 8.32 0.12 -10.47
CA GLY A 184 7.34 0.68 -9.57
C GLY A 184 7.28 2.19 -9.68
N SER A 185 6.14 2.77 -9.33
CA SER A 185 5.93 4.21 -9.29
C SER A 185 5.04 4.57 -8.13
N GLY A 186 5.42 5.61 -7.39
CA GLY A 186 4.59 6.26 -6.39
C GLY A 186 4.05 7.58 -6.91
N LYS A 187 2.90 8.00 -6.38
CA LYS A 187 2.39 9.36 -6.61
C LYS A 187 1.86 9.92 -5.31
N ILE A 188 2.40 11.08 -4.93
CA ILE A 188 2.11 11.73 -3.66
C ILE A 188 1.61 13.13 -3.94
N ARG A 189 0.45 13.46 -3.40
CA ARG A 189 -0.08 14.82 -3.37
C ARG A 189 -0.24 15.23 -1.92
N ASP A 190 0.41 16.32 -1.57
CA ASP A 190 0.33 16.98 -0.28
C ASP A 190 0.21 18.51 -0.50
N GLY A 191 0.11 19.24 0.60
CA GLY A 191 -0.05 20.68 0.64
C GLY A 191 -1.50 21.15 0.70
N GLY A 192 -1.65 22.46 0.51
CA GLY A 192 -2.90 23.19 0.68
C GLY A 192 -3.72 23.37 -0.60
N VAL A 193 -4.65 24.30 -0.53
CA VAL A 193 -5.47 24.75 -1.66
C VAL A 193 -4.60 25.50 -2.66
N SER A 194 -4.83 25.25 -3.94
CA SER A 194 -4.23 25.97 -5.07
C SER A 194 -5.34 26.38 -6.02
N ASP A 195 -5.78 27.63 -5.89
CA ASP A 195 -6.79 28.23 -6.75
C ASP A 195 -6.16 29.07 -7.85
N GLU A 196 -6.82 29.17 -8.99
CA GLU A 196 -6.36 30.05 -10.07
C GLU A 196 -6.44 31.52 -9.63
N ARG A 197 -5.46 32.32 -10.06
CA ARG A 197 -5.37 33.74 -9.71
C ARG A 197 -6.62 34.56 -10.04
N LYS A 198 -7.36 34.16 -11.10
CA LYS A 198 -8.61 34.82 -11.51
C LYS A 198 -9.73 34.63 -10.47
N ASP A 199 -9.73 33.49 -9.77
CA ASP A 199 -10.75 33.13 -8.79
C ASP A 199 -10.34 33.64 -7.41
N SER A 200 -9.06 33.50 -7.04
CA SER A 200 -8.53 34.02 -5.78
C SER A 200 -8.52 35.55 -5.70
N GLY A 201 -8.53 36.24 -6.85
CA GLY A 201 -8.69 37.69 -6.95
C GLY A 201 -10.14 38.18 -7.02
N ASN A 202 -11.12 37.27 -7.07
CA ASN A 202 -12.52 37.63 -7.20
C ASN A 202 -13.20 37.71 -5.81
N GLU A 203 -13.39 38.94 -5.33
CA GLU A 203 -13.95 39.21 -3.99
C GLU A 203 -15.33 38.55 -3.76
N GLN A 204 -16.17 38.48 -4.80
CA GLN A 204 -17.49 37.84 -4.69
C GLN A 204 -17.35 36.34 -4.37
N VAL A 205 -16.39 35.66 -5.00
CA VAL A 205 -16.15 34.24 -4.78
C VAL A 205 -15.46 34.03 -3.44
N THR A 206 -14.40 34.79 -3.14
CA THR A 206 -13.61 34.61 -1.91
C THR A 206 -14.37 34.99 -0.63
N SER A 207 -15.40 35.84 -0.72
CA SER A 207 -16.25 36.19 0.43
C SER A 207 -17.43 35.21 0.65
N SER A 208 -17.73 34.35 -0.33
CA SER A 208 -18.88 33.43 -0.27
C SER A 208 -18.49 31.95 -0.19
N VAL A 209 -17.25 31.60 -0.53
CA VAL A 209 -16.78 30.20 -0.57
C VAL A 209 -15.65 30.00 0.44
N TRP A 210 -15.84 29.05 1.35
CA TRP A 210 -14.78 28.59 2.25
C TRP A 210 -13.80 27.68 1.51
N THR A 211 -12.50 27.88 1.73
CA THR A 211 -11.45 26.99 1.23
C THR A 211 -10.60 26.43 2.36
N GLY A 212 -10.08 25.22 2.15
CA GLY A 212 -9.20 24.59 3.10
C GLY A 212 -9.02 23.11 2.82
N VAL A 213 -8.34 22.44 3.75
CA VAL A 213 -8.15 20.99 3.70
C VAL A 213 -8.79 20.36 4.92
N VAL A 214 -9.60 19.33 4.70
CA VAL A 214 -10.07 18.44 5.77
C VAL A 214 -9.11 17.25 5.80
N PRO A 215 -8.19 17.14 6.77
CA PRO A 215 -7.31 15.99 6.84
C PRO A 215 -8.12 14.71 7.05
N VAL A 216 -7.70 13.62 6.41
CA VAL A 216 -8.36 12.31 6.47
C VAL A 216 -7.31 11.30 6.91
N TRP A 217 -7.63 10.49 7.90
CA TRP A 217 -6.76 9.39 8.31
C TRP A 217 -7.58 8.20 8.76
N GLU A 218 -6.99 7.02 8.64
CA GLU A 218 -7.56 5.79 9.17
C GLU A 218 -7.33 5.72 10.68
N THR A 219 -8.38 5.35 11.42
CA THR A 219 -8.31 5.10 12.86
C THR A 219 -8.76 3.67 13.17
N PHE A 220 -7.93 2.95 13.89
CA PHE A 220 -8.27 1.67 14.50
C PHE A 220 -9.10 1.94 15.76
N GLY A 221 -10.25 1.27 15.84
CA GLY A 221 -11.16 1.38 16.99
C GLY A 221 -10.71 0.54 18.18
N THR A 222 -11.48 0.61 19.26
CA THR A 222 -11.30 -0.23 20.45
C THR A 222 -11.51 -1.71 20.09
N PRO A 223 -10.60 -2.64 20.48
CA PRO A 223 -10.79 -4.06 20.23
C PRO A 223 -12.09 -4.59 20.85
N ILE A 224 -12.83 -5.37 20.07
CA ILE A 224 -14.05 -6.03 20.52
C ILE A 224 -13.73 -7.51 20.72
N PRO A 225 -13.82 -8.05 21.96
CA PRO A 225 -13.53 -9.45 22.20
C PRO A 225 -14.58 -10.34 21.54
N SER A 226 -14.13 -11.51 21.05
CA SER A 226 -15.07 -12.56 20.63
C SER A 226 -15.86 -13.06 21.84
N GLY A 227 -17.14 -13.41 21.63
CA GLY A 227 -18.01 -13.93 22.69
C GLY A 227 -17.47 -15.21 23.37
N ASP A 228 -16.70 -16.01 22.62
CA ASP A 228 -16.08 -17.24 23.15
C ASP A 228 -14.64 -17.03 23.65
N SER A 229 -14.14 -15.79 23.65
CA SER A 229 -12.79 -15.50 24.12
C SER A 229 -12.70 -15.73 25.63
N LYS A 230 -11.90 -16.73 26.02
CA LYS A 230 -11.55 -16.97 27.43
C LYS A 230 -10.51 -15.99 27.96
N VAL A 231 -9.81 -15.30 27.05
CA VAL A 231 -8.91 -14.20 27.38
C VAL A 231 -9.76 -12.93 27.41
N VAL A 232 -10.02 -12.43 28.62
CA VAL A 232 -10.93 -11.31 28.86
C VAL A 232 -10.25 -9.97 28.58
N GLU A 233 -9.00 -9.82 29.00
CA GLU A 233 -8.24 -8.60 28.82
C GLU A 233 -7.56 -8.57 27.45
N VAL A 234 -7.61 -7.41 26.80
CA VAL A 234 -6.91 -7.18 25.53
C VAL A 234 -5.41 -7.09 25.83
N PRO A 235 -4.57 -7.95 25.22
CA PRO A 235 -3.12 -7.88 25.41
C PRO A 235 -2.53 -6.50 25.05
N ASP A 236 -1.56 -6.04 25.84
CA ASP A 236 -0.98 -4.69 25.72
C ASP A 236 -0.36 -4.41 24.34
N TYR A 237 0.20 -5.41 23.68
CA TYR A 237 0.81 -5.25 22.35
C TYR A 237 -0.22 -4.81 21.29
N ILE A 238 -1.49 -5.22 21.43
CA ILE A 238 -2.59 -4.80 20.55
C ILE A 238 -2.91 -3.32 20.78
N ASN A 239 -3.09 -2.92 22.05
CA ASN A 239 -3.39 -1.53 22.40
C ASN A 239 -2.24 -0.59 22.01
N SER A 240 -0.99 -1.03 22.21
CA SER A 240 0.22 -0.29 21.84
C SER A 240 0.30 -0.09 20.32
N TYR A 241 0.03 -1.14 19.54
CA TYR A 241 -0.02 -1.06 18.09
C TYR A 241 -1.11 -0.08 17.61
N ILE A 242 -2.33 -0.20 18.14
CA ILE A 242 -3.46 0.69 17.78
C ILE A 242 -3.12 2.16 18.08
N ALA A 243 -2.63 2.44 19.29
CA ALA A 243 -2.25 3.79 19.68
C ALA A 243 -1.16 4.36 18.77
N SER A 244 -0.13 3.56 18.48
CA SER A 244 0.98 3.94 17.60
C SER A 244 0.51 4.23 16.17
N LYS A 245 -0.26 3.31 15.56
CA LYS A 245 -0.77 3.50 14.19
C LYS A 245 -1.75 4.67 14.09
N ASN A 246 -2.64 4.85 15.06
CA ASN A 246 -3.56 6.00 15.08
C ASN A 246 -2.79 7.33 15.18
N SER A 247 -1.79 7.40 16.06
CA SER A 247 -0.94 8.59 16.19
C SER A 247 -0.17 8.88 14.89
N HIS A 248 0.43 7.84 14.31
CA HIS A 248 1.16 7.93 13.05
C HIS A 248 0.29 8.38 11.88
N ASN A 249 -0.87 7.73 11.68
CA ASN A 249 -1.80 8.06 10.60
C ASN A 249 -2.29 9.51 10.69
N ARG A 250 -2.62 9.96 11.91
CA ARG A 250 -3.03 11.34 12.15
C ARG A 250 -1.90 12.32 11.87
N ALA A 251 -0.69 12.04 12.37
CA ALA A 251 0.47 12.91 12.15
C ALA A 251 0.83 13.04 10.67
N LEU A 252 0.73 11.96 9.89
CA LEU A 252 0.92 11.98 8.45
C LEU A 252 -0.12 12.86 7.74
N ALA A 253 -1.41 12.67 8.04
CA ALA A 253 -2.48 13.45 7.41
C ALA A 253 -2.40 14.95 7.75
N GLU A 254 -2.19 15.30 9.03
CA GLU A 254 -1.99 16.69 9.46
C GLU A 254 -0.69 17.29 8.90
N GLY A 255 0.36 16.47 8.76
CA GLY A 255 1.63 16.85 8.16
C GLY A 255 1.51 17.15 6.67
N ALA A 256 0.77 16.34 5.93
CA ALA A 256 0.55 16.51 4.49
C ALA A 256 -0.04 17.89 4.18
N VAL A 257 -0.97 18.40 5.01
CA VAL A 257 -1.55 19.75 4.81
C VAL A 257 -0.52 20.88 4.97
N LYS A 258 0.52 20.66 5.78
CA LYS A 258 1.54 21.68 6.10
C LYS A 258 2.67 21.74 5.08
N VAL A 259 2.70 20.82 4.10
CA VAL A 259 3.70 20.86 3.04
C VAL A 259 3.48 22.08 2.17
N LYS A 260 4.55 22.84 1.92
CA LYS A 260 4.48 24.00 1.03
C LYS A 260 4.25 23.49 -0.40
N LEU A 261 3.24 24.05 -1.06
CA LEU A 261 2.98 23.72 -2.47
C LEU A 261 4.23 23.96 -3.32
N PRO A 262 4.52 23.09 -4.29
CA PRO A 262 5.62 23.29 -5.24
C PRO A 262 5.33 24.49 -6.15
N ALA A 263 6.37 25.05 -6.78
CA ALA A 263 6.24 26.26 -7.61
C ALA A 263 5.25 26.06 -8.77
N GLU A 264 5.17 24.85 -9.30
CA GLU A 264 4.24 24.42 -10.35
C GLU A 264 2.76 24.47 -9.93
N GLU A 265 2.49 24.53 -8.64
CA GLU A 265 1.14 24.61 -8.05
C GLU A 265 0.89 25.93 -7.31
N GLN A 266 1.75 26.94 -7.48
CA GLN A 266 1.51 28.29 -6.98
C GLN A 266 1.07 29.17 -8.15
N HIS A 267 -0.21 29.57 -8.18
CA HIS A 267 -0.82 30.38 -9.23
C HIS A 267 -0.83 31.89 -8.92
#